data_AF-C3ZIT7-F1
#
_entry.id   AF-C3ZIT7-F1
#
_cell.length_a   1.000
_cell.length_b   1.000
_cell.length_c   1.000
_cell.angle_alpha   90.00
_cell.angle_beta   90.00
_cell.angle_gamma   90.00
#
_symmetry.space_group_name_H-M   'P 1'
#
loop_
_entity.id
_entity.type
_entity.pdbx_description
1 polymer ?
#
loop_
_entity_poly.entity_id
_entity_poly.type
_entity_poly.pdbx_seq_one_letter_code
_entity_poly.pdbx_strand_id
1 'polypeptide(L)'
;MVRALLYLLPFITLSLPLHTSCVDYQELGAFPVAFPAFSTLVRAEGRPLPSNHVYDLFLSSFTVTPGATDHVWGVHDVGRMINEPGQIQPTLISDVFAWPNEVTIVPEPVFAESGVVCVCSGRLPPKNDGSVALIPGWPGNVGDAVLISGAPQRQLWSYTRAPQWVDMNGDGRLDAVVARLSFVLNPPPAPPTIQGELVWFEQPVSSGLQTPNWASHVVIQGPEFGSLAVRLTITGGDEKQAFLCPEYFGRNFRVVWTEDSGDIWTDPTLIRTATIDDDSERYFDVQLTDVNGDGKDDLLVVTSSETNGTVRVYEIPEDFRTGTWERHVIASGFSVPGNMTMGKGTPGSAVILRRDSKKPTILLSGDDDRHAYLLVPSTDDPTDWSYDKRPLLTSTGIVGGISAADIDGDGNIEAFIPAYGEDKVHVFRFTDAANGSDVRMVNSGTVGLLSPVSVIVAWLVHYG
;
A
#
# COMPACT_ATOMS: atom_id res chain seq x y z
N MET A 1 -60.15 53.78 -5.10
CA MET A 1 -59.49 53.44 -3.83
C MET A 1 -59.51 51.92 -3.67
N VAL A 2 -58.32 51.33 -3.74
CA VAL A 2 -57.80 50.11 -3.09
C VAL A 2 -58.62 48.80 -3.12
N ARG A 3 -58.06 47.78 -3.79
CA ARG A 3 -57.68 46.48 -3.18
C ARG A 3 -56.97 45.59 -4.20
N ALA A 4 -55.70 45.26 -3.94
CA ALA A 4 -55.00 44.13 -4.54
C ALA A 4 -54.23 43.42 -3.40
N LEU A 5 -54.54 42.14 -3.20
CA LEU A 5 -53.99 41.27 -2.17
C LEU A 5 -52.83 40.50 -2.81
N LEU A 6 -51.61 40.68 -2.31
CA LEU A 6 -50.41 39.93 -2.70
C LEU A 6 -50.04 39.01 -1.54
N TYR A 7 -50.12 37.71 -1.76
CA TYR A 7 -49.64 36.68 -0.83
C TYR A 7 -48.12 36.54 -0.96
N LEU A 8 -47.41 36.93 0.10
CA LEU A 8 -46.01 36.56 0.32
C LEU A 8 -45.98 35.18 1.01
N LEU A 9 -45.45 34.17 0.32
CA LEU A 9 -45.04 32.90 0.93
C LEU A 9 -43.61 33.06 1.46
N PRO A 10 -43.31 32.69 2.71
CA PRO A 10 -41.93 32.64 3.18
C PRO A 10 -41.26 31.38 2.64
N PHE A 11 -40.14 31.54 1.92
CA PHE A 11 -39.19 30.47 1.68
C PHE A 11 -38.58 30.07 3.03
N ILE A 12 -39.04 28.94 3.59
CA ILE A 12 -38.34 28.26 4.68
C ILE A 12 -37.21 27.47 4.02
N THR A 13 -36.00 28.01 4.04
CA THR A 13 -34.79 27.23 3.81
C THR A 13 -34.61 26.29 4.99
N LEU A 14 -35.04 25.04 4.84
CA LEU A 14 -34.63 23.95 5.72
C LEU A 14 -33.13 23.72 5.49
N SER A 15 -32.30 24.31 6.36
CA SER A 15 -30.90 23.88 6.48
C SER A 15 -30.91 22.51 7.13
N LEU A 16 -30.97 21.45 6.33
CA LEU A 16 -30.65 20.11 6.84
C LEU A 16 -29.19 20.14 7.32
N PRO A 17 -28.88 19.63 8.51
CA PRO A 17 -27.49 19.47 8.90
C PRO A 17 -26.85 18.51 7.89
N LEU A 18 -25.85 19.01 7.15
CA LEU A 18 -24.91 18.14 6.44
C LEU A 18 -24.22 17.32 7.54
N HIS A 19 -24.65 16.07 7.71
CA HIS A 19 -23.87 15.09 8.44
C HIS A 19 -22.65 14.78 7.58
N THR A 20 -21.59 15.55 7.74
CA THR A 20 -20.27 15.11 7.32
C THR A 20 -19.87 13.99 8.28
N SER A 21 -19.42 12.85 7.74
CA SER A 21 -18.76 11.82 8.53
C SER A 21 -17.45 12.41 9.04
N CYS A 22 -17.48 13.02 10.22
CA CYS A 22 -16.26 13.49 10.86
C CYS A 22 -15.58 12.29 11.52
N VAL A 23 -14.49 11.84 10.93
CA VAL A 23 -13.53 10.99 11.63
C VAL A 23 -12.71 11.89 12.53
N ASP A 24 -12.83 11.68 13.84
CA ASP A 24 -11.96 12.30 14.83
C ASP A 24 -10.70 11.43 14.98
N TYR A 25 -9.59 12.05 15.38
CA TYR A 25 -8.35 11.34 15.59
C TYR A 25 -7.52 11.92 16.74
N GLN A 26 -6.68 11.06 17.31
CA GLN A 26 -5.73 11.40 18.35
C GLN A 26 -4.39 10.74 18.04
N GLU A 27 -3.30 11.51 18.08
CA GLU A 27 -1.96 10.94 18.15
C GLU A 27 -1.74 10.35 19.56
N LEU A 28 -1.53 9.03 19.63
CA LEU A 28 -1.26 8.33 20.89
C LEU A 28 0.21 8.47 21.31
N GLY A 29 1.09 8.70 20.35
CA GLY A 29 2.52 8.89 20.56
C GLY A 29 3.33 8.36 19.38
N ALA A 30 4.61 8.11 19.61
CA ALA A 30 5.52 7.55 18.62
C ALA A 30 6.60 6.69 19.29
N PHE A 31 7.22 5.80 18.53
CA PHE A 31 8.36 4.99 18.98
C PHE A 31 9.52 5.03 17.97
N PRO A 32 10.77 4.88 18.43
CA PRO A 32 11.94 5.03 17.58
C PRO A 32 12.18 3.81 16.70
N VAL A 33 12.41 4.05 15.41
CA VAL A 33 12.95 3.10 14.43
C VAL A 33 13.76 3.93 13.45
N ALA A 34 15.03 3.63 13.22
CA ALA A 34 15.82 4.43 12.27
C ALA A 34 15.32 4.22 10.84
N PHE A 35 15.13 5.32 10.10
CA PHE A 35 14.73 5.34 8.69
C PHE A 35 13.53 4.43 8.33
N PRO A 36 12.40 4.48 9.07
CA PRO A 36 11.30 3.55 8.86
C PRO A 36 10.61 3.87 7.53
N ALA A 37 10.34 2.82 6.76
CA ALA A 37 9.95 2.92 5.35
C ALA A 37 8.56 2.37 5.07
N PHE A 38 8.26 1.15 5.52
CA PHE A 38 6.93 0.55 5.37
C PHE A 38 6.47 0.01 6.72
N SER A 39 5.18 0.16 7.01
CA SER A 39 4.50 -0.54 8.08
C SER A 39 3.46 -1.50 7.51
N THR A 40 3.28 -2.65 8.15
CA THR A 40 2.26 -3.63 7.77
C THR A 40 1.69 -4.26 9.02
N LEU A 41 0.37 -4.22 9.17
CA LEU A 41 -0.35 -4.90 10.23
C LEU A 41 -0.86 -6.24 9.70
N VAL A 42 -0.57 -7.32 10.43
CA VAL A 42 -1.06 -8.64 10.10
C VAL A 42 -1.78 -9.24 11.30
N ARG A 43 -2.99 -9.73 11.08
CA ARG A 43 -3.75 -10.45 12.10
C ARG A 43 -3.17 -11.84 12.28
N ALA A 44 -2.92 -12.24 13.52
CA ALA A 44 -2.55 -13.62 13.84
C ALA A 44 -3.77 -14.53 13.62
N GLU A 45 -3.78 -15.30 12.54
CA GLU A 45 -4.82 -16.30 12.30
C GLU A 45 -4.66 -17.53 13.22
N GLY A 46 -5.76 -18.22 13.51
CA GLY A 46 -5.72 -19.59 14.05
C GLY A 46 -5.51 -19.77 15.56
N ARG A 47 -5.31 -18.72 16.38
CA ARG A 47 -5.15 -18.88 17.85
C ARG A 47 -6.33 -18.30 18.64
N PRO A 48 -7.03 -19.09 19.48
CA PRO A 48 -7.93 -18.55 20.49
C PRO A 48 -7.09 -17.91 21.59
N LEU A 49 -6.85 -16.60 21.50
CA LEU A 49 -6.20 -15.80 22.53
C LEU A 49 -7.24 -15.07 23.39
N PRO A 50 -6.91 -14.69 24.65
CA PRO A 50 -7.87 -14.12 25.58
C PRO A 50 -8.44 -12.75 25.16
N SER A 51 -7.81 -12.09 24.18
CA SER A 51 -8.31 -10.92 23.44
C SER A 51 -8.54 -11.34 21.99
N ASN A 52 -9.73 -11.05 21.43
CA ASN A 52 -10.18 -11.59 20.15
C ASN A 52 -9.44 -11.05 18.90
N HIS A 53 -8.46 -10.16 19.10
CA HIS A 53 -7.68 -9.49 18.07
C HIS A 53 -6.23 -9.43 18.53
N VAL A 54 -5.36 -10.19 17.86
CA VAL A 54 -3.90 -10.07 18.02
C VAL A 54 -3.36 -9.70 16.67
N TYR A 55 -2.77 -8.51 16.60
CA TYR A 55 -2.08 -8.01 15.42
C TYR A 55 -0.60 -7.92 15.69
N ASP A 56 0.18 -8.36 14.71
CA ASP A 56 1.60 -8.12 14.64
C ASP A 56 1.85 -6.94 13.70
N LEU A 57 2.77 -6.07 14.10
CA LEU A 57 3.25 -4.97 13.27
C LEU A 57 4.61 -5.33 12.71
N PHE A 58 4.75 -5.33 11.39
CA PHE A 58 6.02 -5.43 10.70
C PHE A 58 6.46 -4.07 10.21
N LEU A 59 7.76 -3.82 10.28
CA LEU A 59 8.38 -2.60 9.80
C LEU A 59 9.60 -2.96 8.96
N SER A 60 9.77 -2.28 7.84
CA SER A 60 11.07 -2.23 7.16
C SER A 60 11.70 -0.85 7.33
N SER A 61 13.02 -0.83 7.33
CA SER A 61 13.78 0.41 7.24
C SER A 61 14.90 0.28 6.22
N PHE A 62 15.26 1.39 5.59
CA PHE A 62 16.36 1.39 4.63
C PHE A 62 17.15 2.68 4.65
N THR A 63 18.39 2.60 4.17
CA THR A 63 19.24 3.75 3.87
C THR A 63 19.61 3.77 2.40
N VAL A 64 19.95 4.95 1.88
CA VAL A 64 20.46 5.09 0.50
C VAL A 64 21.94 4.71 0.35
N THR A 65 22.60 4.27 1.45
CA THR A 65 24.03 3.99 1.48
C THR A 65 24.38 2.77 0.59
N PRO A 66 25.19 2.93 -0.46
CA PRO A 66 25.56 1.83 -1.35
C PRO A 66 26.19 0.64 -0.60
N GLY A 67 25.74 -0.58 -0.91
CA GLY A 67 26.27 -1.82 -0.33
C GLY A 67 25.92 -2.08 1.14
N ALA A 68 25.21 -1.16 1.81
CA ALA A 68 24.67 -1.42 3.14
C ALA A 68 23.47 -2.36 3.07
N THR A 69 23.33 -3.24 4.05
CA THR A 69 22.07 -3.93 4.32
C THR A 69 21.25 -3.13 5.32
N ASP A 70 19.96 -3.39 5.37
CA ASP A 70 19.01 -2.68 6.21
C ASP A 70 18.04 -3.65 6.91
N HIS A 71 17.12 -3.12 7.72
CA HIS A 71 16.50 -3.89 8.78
C HIS A 71 15.02 -4.18 8.52
N VAL A 72 14.60 -5.34 9.00
CA VAL A 72 13.21 -5.78 9.13
C VAL A 72 12.94 -6.01 10.61
N TRP A 73 11.87 -5.42 11.11
CA TRP A 73 11.46 -5.48 12.51
C TRP A 73 10.06 -6.06 12.64
N GLY A 74 9.77 -6.64 13.79
CA GLY A 74 8.43 -7.06 14.18
C GLY A 74 8.08 -6.62 15.60
N VAL A 75 6.81 -6.34 15.82
CA VAL A 75 6.21 -6.11 17.13
C VAL A 75 5.06 -7.10 17.28
N HIS A 76 5.22 -8.08 18.16
CA HIS A 76 4.17 -9.06 18.39
C HIS A 76 3.06 -8.45 19.28
N ASP A 77 1.81 -8.72 18.93
CA ASP A 77 0.64 -8.31 19.71
C ASP A 77 0.66 -6.80 20.05
N VAL A 78 0.84 -5.98 19.00
CA VAL A 78 1.04 -4.53 19.14
C VAL A 78 -0.13 -3.83 19.83
N GLY A 79 -1.33 -4.41 19.76
CA GLY A 79 -2.52 -3.93 20.46
C GLY A 79 -2.34 -3.82 21.98
N ARG A 80 -1.50 -4.66 22.60
CA ARG A 80 -1.23 -4.57 24.05
C ARG A 80 -0.43 -3.33 24.46
N MET A 81 0.33 -2.76 23.54
CA MET A 81 1.21 -1.62 23.79
C MET A 81 0.64 -0.29 23.28
N ILE A 82 -0.56 -0.32 22.71
CA ILE A 82 -1.13 0.84 22.01
C ILE A 82 -1.40 2.05 22.90
N ASN A 83 -1.67 1.82 24.19
CA ASN A 83 -1.89 2.89 25.17
C ASN A 83 -0.59 3.51 25.69
N GLU A 84 0.55 2.90 25.38
CA GLU A 84 1.88 3.39 25.73
C GLU A 84 2.84 3.31 24.52
N PRO A 85 2.57 3.99 23.38
CA PRO A 85 3.35 3.79 22.15
C PRO A 85 4.85 3.99 22.34
N GLY A 86 5.28 4.92 23.19
CA GLY A 86 6.71 5.14 23.49
C GLY A 86 7.42 3.98 24.17
N GLN A 87 6.71 2.95 24.65
CA GLN A 87 7.26 1.71 25.19
C GLN A 87 7.35 0.59 24.15
N ILE A 88 6.85 0.77 22.93
CA ILE A 88 6.98 -0.20 21.85
C ILE A 88 8.46 -0.38 21.53
N GLN A 89 8.95 -1.63 21.62
CA GLN A 89 10.32 -2.02 21.29
C GLN A 89 10.27 -3.07 20.18
N PRO A 90 10.49 -2.67 18.91
CA PRO A 90 10.54 -3.61 17.80
C PRO A 90 11.67 -4.62 17.97
N THR A 91 11.38 -5.88 17.68
CA THR A 91 12.35 -6.98 17.66
C THR A 91 12.94 -7.09 16.26
N LEU A 92 14.26 -7.17 16.17
CA LEU A 92 14.94 -7.39 14.89
C LEU A 92 14.58 -8.78 14.36
N ILE A 93 14.04 -8.85 13.14
CA ILE A 93 13.79 -10.10 12.42
C ILE A 93 14.96 -10.42 11.52
N SER A 94 15.48 -9.43 10.79
CA SER A 94 16.60 -9.60 9.87
C SER A 94 17.26 -8.26 9.52
N ASP A 95 18.54 -8.27 9.20
CA ASP A 95 19.35 -7.12 8.78
C ASP A 95 20.17 -7.41 7.52
N VAL A 96 19.79 -8.43 6.74
CA VAL A 96 20.60 -8.95 5.61
C VAL A 96 20.17 -8.43 4.23
N PHE A 97 19.08 -7.66 4.16
CA PHE A 97 18.49 -7.25 2.88
C PHE A 97 19.01 -5.89 2.42
N ALA A 98 19.33 -5.77 1.13
CA ALA A 98 19.51 -4.47 0.51
C ALA A 98 18.13 -3.87 0.21
N TRP A 99 17.75 -2.80 0.92
CA TRP A 99 16.48 -2.10 0.71
C TRP A 99 15.25 -3.02 0.91
N PRO A 100 14.93 -3.47 2.14
CA PRO A 100 13.66 -4.14 2.41
C PRO A 100 12.49 -3.18 2.14
N ASN A 101 11.53 -3.62 1.33
CA ASN A 101 10.29 -2.91 1.03
C ASN A 101 9.17 -3.45 1.92
N GLU A 102 8.10 -4.00 1.34
CA GLU A 102 7.00 -4.58 2.11
C GLU A 102 7.40 -5.88 2.80
N VAL A 103 6.87 -6.03 4.01
CA VAL A 103 7.06 -7.18 4.89
C VAL A 103 5.68 -7.67 5.33
N THR A 104 5.39 -8.94 5.14
CA THR A 104 4.10 -9.54 5.49
C THR A 104 4.29 -10.92 6.11
N ILE A 105 3.20 -11.60 6.45
CA ILE A 105 3.18 -13.02 6.81
C ILE A 105 2.67 -13.83 5.62
N VAL A 106 3.31 -14.97 5.38
CA VAL A 106 2.80 -15.98 4.47
C VAL A 106 1.55 -16.62 5.09
N PRO A 107 0.43 -16.73 4.34
CA PRO A 107 -0.76 -17.40 4.83
C PRO A 107 -0.46 -18.83 5.31
N GLU A 108 -1.07 -19.23 6.44
CA GLU A 108 -0.88 -20.57 7.01
C GLU A 108 -1.11 -21.71 6.00
N PRO A 109 -2.10 -21.65 5.08
CA PRO A 109 -2.31 -22.69 4.07
C PRO A 109 -1.13 -22.96 3.13
N VAL A 110 -0.18 -22.02 2.96
CA VAL A 110 0.98 -22.22 2.09
C VAL A 110 1.90 -23.32 2.66
N PHE A 111 2.15 -23.32 3.96
CA PHE A 111 3.11 -24.24 4.60
C PHE A 111 2.51 -25.13 5.69
N ALA A 112 1.22 -24.98 5.99
CA ALA A 112 0.58 -25.50 7.21
C ALA A 112 1.34 -25.09 8.48
N GLU A 113 1.95 -23.90 8.45
CA GLU A 113 2.76 -23.31 9.52
C GLU A 113 2.48 -21.81 9.61
N SER A 114 2.18 -21.32 10.81
CA SER A 114 2.03 -19.89 11.09
C SER A 114 3.39 -19.23 11.31
N GLY A 115 3.51 -17.93 11.03
CA GLY A 115 4.68 -17.18 11.48
C GLY A 115 5.88 -17.21 10.52
N VAL A 116 5.62 -17.48 9.25
CA VAL A 116 6.59 -17.32 8.19
C VAL A 116 6.49 -15.88 7.68
N VAL A 117 7.54 -15.08 7.91
CA VAL A 117 7.63 -13.70 7.42
C VAL A 117 8.10 -13.72 5.97
N CYS A 118 7.42 -12.98 5.11
CA CYS A 118 7.83 -12.74 3.73
C CYS A 118 8.40 -11.32 3.60
N VAL A 119 9.59 -11.19 3.06
CA VAL A 119 10.26 -9.90 2.83
C VAL A 119 10.52 -9.74 1.34
N CYS A 120 10.03 -8.64 0.78
CA CYS A 120 10.42 -8.18 -0.55
C CYS A 120 11.50 -7.11 -0.43
N SER A 121 12.49 -7.11 -1.32
CA SER A 121 13.60 -6.16 -1.26
C SER A 121 14.08 -5.69 -2.64
N GLY A 122 14.97 -4.70 -2.62
CA GLY A 122 15.57 -4.06 -3.78
C GLY A 122 14.79 -2.83 -4.27
N ARG A 123 15.46 -1.91 -4.95
CA ARG A 123 14.85 -0.71 -5.53
C ARG A 123 15.51 -0.32 -6.85
N LEU A 124 16.43 0.64 -6.81
CA LEU A 124 17.20 1.14 -7.95
C LEU A 124 18.69 0.97 -7.64
N PRO A 125 19.58 0.97 -8.66
CA PRO A 125 21.01 0.91 -8.43
C PRO A 125 21.46 1.96 -7.40
N PRO A 126 22.34 1.62 -6.46
CA PRO A 126 23.11 0.37 -6.37
C PRO A 126 22.46 -0.74 -5.51
N LYS A 127 21.22 -0.57 -5.05
CA LYS A 127 20.47 -1.55 -4.24
C LYS A 127 19.37 -2.22 -5.07
N ASN A 128 19.67 -2.63 -6.29
CA ASN A 128 18.73 -3.28 -7.21
C ASN A 128 18.83 -4.82 -7.25
N ASP A 129 19.66 -5.40 -6.37
CA ASP A 129 19.77 -6.86 -6.17
C ASP A 129 18.83 -7.31 -5.04
N GLY A 130 17.53 -7.25 -5.34
CA GLY A 130 16.45 -7.57 -4.44
C GLY A 130 16.02 -9.02 -4.50
N SER A 131 15.16 -9.40 -3.54
CA SER A 131 14.64 -10.75 -3.42
C SER A 131 13.23 -10.79 -2.82
N VAL A 132 12.52 -11.88 -3.08
CA VAL A 132 11.46 -12.39 -2.20
C VAL A 132 12.09 -13.44 -1.29
N ALA A 133 11.99 -13.24 0.01
CA ALA A 133 12.60 -14.07 1.04
C ALA A 133 11.58 -14.53 2.08
N LEU A 134 11.75 -15.76 2.57
CA LEU A 134 10.93 -16.38 3.61
C LEU A 134 11.75 -16.57 4.89
N ILE A 135 11.20 -16.19 6.04
CA ILE A 135 11.85 -16.29 7.35
C ILE A 135 10.86 -16.96 8.32
N PRO A 136 11.03 -18.25 8.67
CA PRO A 136 10.16 -18.94 9.61
C PRO A 136 10.44 -18.53 11.07
N GLY A 137 9.50 -18.84 11.98
CA GLY A 137 9.73 -18.79 13.43
C GLY A 137 9.24 -17.53 14.15
N TRP A 138 8.46 -16.67 13.49
CA TRP A 138 7.80 -15.52 14.14
C TRP A 138 6.48 -15.90 14.83
N PRO A 139 6.10 -15.29 15.97
CA PRO A 139 6.93 -14.55 16.91
C PRO A 139 7.78 -15.55 17.72
N GLY A 140 9.10 -15.35 17.78
CA GLY A 140 9.98 -16.28 18.48
C GLY A 140 11.39 -16.30 17.94
N ASN A 141 11.97 -17.50 17.88
CA ASN A 141 13.29 -17.72 17.32
C ASN A 141 13.18 -17.72 15.80
N VAL A 142 13.30 -16.54 15.20
CA VAL A 142 13.35 -16.36 13.76
C VAL A 142 14.52 -17.16 13.17
N GLY A 143 14.26 -17.87 12.08
CA GLY A 143 15.26 -18.64 11.34
C GLY A 143 16.05 -17.81 10.34
N ASP A 144 16.89 -18.47 9.56
CA ASP A 144 17.60 -17.83 8.45
C ASP A 144 16.64 -17.53 7.28
N ALA A 145 16.93 -16.45 6.54
CA ALA A 145 16.18 -16.10 5.34
C ALA A 145 16.45 -17.08 4.20
N VAL A 146 15.38 -17.61 3.60
CA VAL A 146 15.42 -18.42 2.37
C VAL A 146 14.94 -17.57 1.20
N LEU A 147 15.85 -17.27 0.28
CA LEU A 147 15.55 -16.49 -0.93
C LEU A 147 14.86 -17.38 -1.96
N ILE A 148 13.55 -17.19 -2.15
CA ILE A 148 12.78 -18.00 -3.12
C ILE A 148 12.91 -17.45 -4.54
N SER A 149 13.10 -16.14 -4.68
CA SER A 149 13.25 -15.48 -5.99
C SER A 149 14.67 -15.50 -6.54
N GLY A 150 15.61 -16.17 -5.86
CA GLY A 150 17.02 -16.10 -6.22
C GLY A 150 17.25 -16.68 -7.62
N ALA A 151 17.70 -15.82 -8.52
CA ALA A 151 18.12 -16.24 -9.84
C ALA A 151 19.64 -16.43 -9.83
N PRO A 152 20.18 -17.56 -10.31
CA PRO A 152 21.60 -17.69 -10.66
C PRO A 152 21.99 -16.84 -11.91
N GLN A 153 21.21 -15.81 -12.27
CA GLN A 153 21.29 -15.11 -13.55
C GLN A 153 21.82 -13.68 -13.39
N ARG A 154 22.53 -13.19 -14.41
CA ARG A 154 23.23 -11.88 -14.45
C ARG A 154 22.35 -10.63 -14.27
N GLN A 155 21.03 -10.78 -14.21
CA GLN A 155 20.08 -9.66 -14.18
C GLN A 155 19.59 -9.42 -12.75
N LEU A 156 19.72 -8.17 -12.28
CA LEU A 156 19.34 -7.76 -10.94
C LEU A 156 17.87 -7.34 -10.93
N TRP A 157 17.09 -7.95 -10.04
CA TRP A 157 15.65 -7.74 -9.91
C TRP A 157 15.31 -7.10 -8.56
N SER A 158 14.30 -6.25 -8.52
CA SER A 158 13.77 -5.62 -7.32
C SER A 158 12.29 -5.93 -7.16
N TYR A 159 11.85 -6.10 -5.91
CA TYR A 159 10.50 -6.50 -5.54
C TYR A 159 9.96 -5.47 -4.56
N THR A 160 9.03 -4.62 -5.02
CA THR A 160 8.53 -3.48 -4.22
C THR A 160 7.36 -3.88 -3.33
N ARG A 161 6.49 -4.78 -3.81
CA ARG A 161 5.26 -5.21 -3.13
C ARG A 161 5.33 -6.66 -2.69
N ALA A 162 4.61 -6.99 -1.62
CA ALA A 162 4.48 -8.36 -1.15
C ALA A 162 3.82 -9.27 -2.21
N PRO A 163 4.22 -10.55 -2.29
CA PRO A 163 3.59 -11.49 -3.20
C PRO A 163 2.14 -11.78 -2.81
N GLN A 164 1.34 -12.12 -3.80
CA GLN A 164 0.04 -12.76 -3.63
C GLN A 164 0.23 -14.28 -3.66
N TRP A 165 -0.47 -15.02 -2.79
CA TRP A 165 -0.33 -16.46 -2.66
C TRP A 165 -1.47 -17.18 -3.36
N VAL A 166 -1.17 -17.81 -4.48
CA VAL A 166 -2.17 -18.32 -5.45
C VAL A 166 -1.71 -19.66 -5.99
N ASP A 167 -2.61 -20.64 -6.09
CA ASP A 167 -2.33 -21.91 -6.80
C ASP A 167 -2.34 -21.65 -8.31
N MET A 168 -1.16 -21.53 -8.92
CA MET A 168 -1.05 -21.10 -10.32
C MET A 168 -1.13 -22.27 -11.29
N ASN A 169 -0.83 -23.49 -10.84
CA ASN A 169 -0.74 -24.69 -11.67
C ASN A 169 -1.81 -25.76 -11.37
N GLY A 170 -2.65 -25.54 -10.36
CA GLY A 170 -3.76 -26.41 -9.98
C GLY A 170 -3.32 -27.64 -9.19
N ASP A 171 -2.14 -27.61 -8.58
CA ASP A 171 -1.60 -28.74 -7.84
C ASP A 171 -1.94 -28.72 -6.34
N GLY A 172 -2.73 -27.73 -5.90
CA GLY A 172 -3.20 -27.55 -4.54
C GLY A 172 -2.20 -26.86 -3.61
N ARG A 173 -1.04 -26.43 -4.12
CA ARG A 173 -0.07 -25.62 -3.38
C ARG A 173 -0.16 -24.16 -3.81
N LEU A 174 0.04 -23.25 -2.87
CA LEU A 174 0.00 -21.82 -3.15
C LEU A 174 1.41 -21.34 -3.53
N ASP A 175 1.48 -20.67 -4.67
CA ASP A 175 2.69 -20.11 -5.25
C ASP A 175 2.79 -18.61 -4.96
N ALA A 176 4.01 -18.06 -4.98
CA ALA A 176 4.22 -16.64 -4.77
C ALA A 176 4.15 -15.87 -6.10
N VAL A 177 3.08 -15.11 -6.33
CA VAL A 177 2.90 -14.25 -7.51
C VAL A 177 3.31 -12.81 -7.19
N VAL A 178 4.21 -12.22 -7.96
CA VAL A 178 4.73 -10.88 -7.67
C VAL A 178 5.19 -10.17 -8.95
N ALA A 179 5.08 -8.83 -8.96
CA ALA A 179 5.71 -8.01 -9.98
C ALA A 179 7.18 -7.75 -9.63
N ARG A 180 8.06 -7.76 -10.63
CA ARG A 180 9.50 -7.47 -10.45
C ARG A 180 10.03 -6.43 -11.44
N LEU A 181 10.96 -5.62 -10.98
CA LEU A 181 11.60 -4.54 -11.74
C LEU A 181 13.09 -4.84 -11.95
N SER A 182 13.56 -4.69 -13.18
CA SER A 182 14.99 -4.62 -13.50
C SER A 182 15.29 -3.23 -14.05
N PHE A 183 16.19 -2.51 -13.37
CA PHE A 183 16.66 -1.20 -13.79
C PHE A 183 18.16 -1.25 -14.05
N VAL A 184 18.58 -0.92 -15.27
CA VAL A 184 19.98 -0.92 -15.70
C VAL A 184 20.37 0.48 -16.17
N LEU A 185 21.38 1.06 -15.50
CA LEU A 185 22.01 2.29 -15.95
C LEU A 185 22.86 2.00 -17.19
N ASN A 186 22.54 2.67 -18.31
CA ASN A 186 23.32 2.58 -19.53
C ASN A 186 24.37 3.71 -19.59
N PRO A 187 25.53 3.50 -20.25
CA PRO A 187 26.49 4.56 -20.49
C PRO A 187 25.85 5.71 -21.27
N PRO A 188 26.13 6.98 -20.92
CA PRO A 188 25.69 8.12 -21.71
C PRO A 188 26.11 7.98 -23.18
N PRO A 189 25.24 8.35 -24.15
CA PRO A 189 23.98 9.07 -23.99
C PRO A 189 22.73 8.18 -23.89
N ALA A 190 22.87 6.86 -23.75
CA ALA A 190 21.72 5.96 -23.75
C ALA A 190 20.87 6.14 -22.48
N PRO A 191 19.53 6.22 -22.58
CA PRO A 191 18.66 6.26 -21.41
C PRO A 191 18.74 4.93 -20.64
N PRO A 192 18.43 4.87 -19.34
CA PRO A 192 18.36 3.62 -18.59
C PRO A 192 17.40 2.62 -19.24
N THR A 193 17.72 1.33 -19.11
CA THR A 193 16.81 0.24 -19.51
C THR A 193 15.95 -0.13 -18.30
N ILE A 194 14.65 -0.18 -18.51
CA ILE A 194 13.66 -0.60 -17.50
C ILE A 194 12.92 -1.81 -18.06
N GLN A 195 12.81 -2.86 -17.25
CA GLN A 195 12.04 -4.06 -17.58
C GLN A 195 11.19 -4.47 -16.38
N GLY A 196 9.93 -4.80 -16.66
CA GLY A 196 8.98 -5.35 -15.70
C GLY A 196 8.51 -6.73 -16.09
N GLU A 197 8.24 -7.58 -15.10
CA GLU A 197 7.54 -8.85 -15.28
C GLU A 197 6.57 -9.13 -14.13
N LEU A 198 5.37 -9.63 -14.46
CA LEU A 198 4.57 -10.41 -13.51
C LEU A 198 5.11 -11.85 -13.54
N VAL A 199 5.61 -12.33 -12.41
CA VAL A 199 6.21 -13.66 -12.27
C VAL A 199 5.51 -14.41 -11.14
N TRP A 200 5.50 -15.74 -11.22
CA TRP A 200 5.21 -16.57 -10.07
C TRP A 200 6.36 -17.53 -9.76
N PHE A 201 6.56 -17.79 -8.47
CA PHE A 201 7.54 -18.74 -7.96
C PHE A 201 6.82 -19.97 -7.45
N GLU A 202 7.07 -21.11 -8.10
CA GLU A 202 6.42 -22.38 -7.84
C GLU A 202 6.89 -23.00 -6.52
N GLN A 203 5.94 -23.27 -5.63
CA GLN A 203 6.23 -23.92 -4.36
C GLN A 203 6.72 -25.35 -4.59
N PRO A 204 7.94 -25.71 -4.12
CA PRO A 204 8.44 -27.07 -4.19
C PRO A 204 7.51 -28.05 -3.47
N VAL A 205 7.39 -29.26 -4.02
CA VAL A 205 6.54 -30.35 -3.46
C VAL A 205 6.87 -30.66 -1.99
N SER A 206 8.12 -30.42 -1.57
CA SER A 206 8.56 -30.61 -0.19
C SER A 206 9.61 -29.59 0.19
N SER A 207 9.68 -29.25 1.49
CA SER A 207 10.74 -28.41 2.06
C SER A 207 10.83 -27.00 1.44
N GLY A 208 9.68 -26.38 1.13
CA GLY A 208 9.63 -25.04 0.55
C GLY A 208 10.32 -23.98 1.40
N LEU A 209 10.25 -24.09 2.74
CA LEU A 209 10.94 -23.20 3.70
C LEU A 209 12.45 -23.44 3.82
N GLN A 210 13.01 -24.44 3.12
CA GLN A 210 14.46 -24.72 3.11
C GLN A 210 15.04 -24.72 1.69
N THR A 211 14.19 -24.59 0.68
CA THR A 211 14.58 -24.68 -0.72
C THR A 211 14.69 -23.26 -1.28
N PRO A 212 15.91 -22.76 -1.53
CA PRO A 212 16.08 -21.49 -2.23
C PRO A 212 15.76 -21.65 -3.71
N ASN A 213 15.58 -20.53 -4.41
CA ASN A 213 15.45 -20.47 -5.87
C ASN A 213 14.31 -21.36 -6.40
N TRP A 214 13.10 -21.08 -5.94
CA TRP A 214 11.89 -21.71 -6.47
C TRP A 214 11.79 -21.52 -7.99
N ALA A 215 11.15 -22.46 -8.68
CA ALA A 215 11.05 -22.38 -10.14
C ALA A 215 10.23 -21.14 -10.52
N SER A 216 10.80 -20.26 -11.34
CA SER A 216 10.17 -19.00 -11.73
C SER A 216 9.50 -19.11 -13.09
N HIS A 217 8.29 -18.59 -13.20
CA HIS A 217 7.50 -18.61 -14.43
C HIS A 217 6.97 -17.21 -14.73
N VAL A 218 7.32 -16.66 -15.89
CA VAL A 218 6.83 -15.33 -16.30
C VAL A 218 5.41 -15.46 -16.81
N VAL A 219 4.48 -14.72 -16.20
CA VAL A 219 3.08 -14.61 -16.64
C VAL A 219 3.02 -13.69 -17.85
N ILE A 220 3.47 -12.45 -17.69
CA ILE A 220 3.58 -11.44 -18.75
C ILE A 220 4.75 -10.48 -18.52
N GLN A 221 5.18 -9.82 -19.59
CA GLN A 221 6.10 -8.68 -19.53
C GLN A 221 5.33 -7.38 -19.28
N GLY A 222 5.94 -6.44 -18.56
CA GLY A 222 5.40 -5.10 -18.30
C GLY A 222 5.23 -4.77 -16.81
N PRO A 223 4.41 -5.51 -16.05
CA PRO A 223 4.18 -5.24 -14.63
C PRO A 223 5.46 -5.23 -13.82
N GLU A 224 5.74 -4.16 -13.09
CA GLU A 224 7.04 -3.98 -12.40
C GLU A 224 6.92 -3.44 -10.98
N PHE A 225 5.71 -3.04 -10.57
CA PHE A 225 5.53 -2.33 -9.31
C PHE A 225 4.70 -3.12 -8.32
N GLY A 226 3.48 -3.52 -8.72
CA GLY A 226 2.60 -4.31 -7.87
C GLY A 226 1.69 -5.24 -8.66
N SER A 227 1.02 -6.12 -7.91
CA SER A 227 -0.01 -7.01 -8.42
C SER A 227 -1.00 -7.29 -7.29
N LEU A 228 -2.29 -7.15 -7.56
CA LEU A 228 -3.36 -7.53 -6.64
C LEU A 228 -4.17 -8.67 -7.26
N ALA A 229 -4.20 -9.82 -6.57
CA ALA A 229 -5.01 -10.96 -6.98
C ALA A 229 -6.47 -10.70 -6.59
N VAL A 230 -7.38 -10.84 -7.55
CA VAL A 230 -8.80 -10.57 -7.37
C VAL A 230 -9.65 -11.62 -8.09
N ARG A 231 -10.91 -11.74 -7.68
CA ARG A 231 -11.94 -12.40 -8.49
C ARG A 231 -12.88 -11.34 -9.03
N LEU A 232 -13.04 -11.32 -10.35
CA LEU A 232 -13.85 -10.33 -11.05
C LEU A 232 -14.94 -11.03 -11.87
N THR A 233 -16.12 -10.44 -11.86
CA THR A 233 -17.29 -10.92 -12.58
C THR A 233 -17.13 -10.77 -14.09
N ILE A 234 -17.62 -11.75 -14.83
CA ILE A 234 -17.73 -11.75 -16.28
C ILE A 234 -19.20 -11.86 -16.72
N THR A 235 -19.46 -11.60 -18.01
CA THR A 235 -20.81 -11.71 -18.60
C THR A 235 -21.44 -13.06 -18.24
N GLY A 236 -22.63 -13.02 -17.63
CA GLY A 236 -23.35 -14.21 -17.16
C GLY A 236 -23.26 -14.44 -15.65
N GLY A 237 -22.44 -13.66 -14.93
CA GLY A 237 -22.32 -13.69 -13.47
C GLY A 237 -21.29 -14.69 -12.94
N ASP A 238 -20.54 -15.37 -13.81
CA ASP A 238 -19.39 -16.16 -13.42
C ASP A 238 -18.24 -15.24 -12.98
N GLU A 239 -17.31 -15.75 -12.18
CA GLU A 239 -16.11 -15.02 -11.76
C GLU A 239 -14.86 -15.66 -12.36
N LYS A 240 -13.83 -14.84 -12.62
CA LYS A 240 -12.49 -15.29 -12.96
C LYS A 240 -11.46 -14.70 -12.03
N GLN A 241 -10.45 -15.50 -11.71
CA GLN A 241 -9.24 -14.97 -11.10
C GLN A 241 -8.51 -14.05 -12.09
N ALA A 242 -8.13 -12.87 -11.61
CA ALA A 242 -7.38 -11.88 -12.35
C ALA A 242 -6.32 -11.22 -11.46
N PHE A 243 -5.35 -10.58 -12.10
CA PHE A 243 -4.37 -9.71 -11.44
C PHE A 243 -4.52 -8.29 -11.94
N LEU A 244 -4.69 -7.35 -11.01
CA LEU A 244 -4.61 -5.92 -11.28
C LEU A 244 -3.15 -5.50 -11.15
N CYS A 245 -2.59 -4.94 -12.22
CA CYS A 245 -1.16 -4.64 -12.34
C CYS A 245 -0.95 -3.13 -12.53
N PRO A 246 -0.74 -2.37 -11.44
CA PRO A 246 -0.27 -0.99 -11.53
C PRO A 246 1.20 -0.96 -11.99
N GLU A 247 1.50 -0.10 -12.97
CA GLU A 247 2.85 0.10 -13.51
C GLU A 247 3.34 1.53 -13.29
N TYR A 248 4.46 1.66 -12.58
CA TYR A 248 5.00 2.96 -12.18
C TYR A 248 5.83 3.63 -13.29
N PHE A 249 6.85 2.95 -13.82
CA PHE A 249 7.67 3.41 -14.95
C PHE A 249 7.04 3.02 -16.30
N GLY A 250 6.35 1.88 -16.37
CA GLY A 250 5.58 1.45 -17.53
C GLY A 250 4.39 2.35 -17.85
N ARG A 251 3.85 3.02 -16.82
CA ARG A 251 2.77 4.02 -16.89
C ARG A 251 1.46 3.52 -17.50
N ASN A 252 1.13 2.28 -17.20
CA ASN A 252 -0.15 1.65 -17.56
C ASN A 252 -0.81 1.09 -16.31
N PHE A 253 -2.13 0.95 -16.36
CA PHE A 253 -2.88 0.13 -15.42
C PHE A 253 -3.62 -0.96 -16.19
N ARG A 254 -3.31 -2.21 -15.88
CA ARG A 254 -3.79 -3.37 -16.66
C ARG A 254 -4.40 -4.42 -15.76
N VAL A 255 -5.32 -5.17 -16.33
CA VAL A 255 -5.84 -6.43 -15.77
C VAL A 255 -5.29 -7.60 -16.60
N VAL A 256 -4.89 -8.65 -15.91
CA VAL A 256 -4.36 -9.90 -16.50
C VAL A 256 -5.21 -11.07 -16.04
N TRP A 257 -5.64 -11.93 -16.95
CA TRP A 257 -6.41 -13.15 -16.62
C TRP A 257 -6.03 -14.31 -17.53
N THR A 258 -6.48 -15.52 -17.19
CA THR A 258 -6.38 -16.70 -18.06
C THR A 258 -7.76 -17.09 -18.58
N GLU A 259 -7.83 -17.50 -19.86
CA GLU A 259 -9.02 -18.12 -20.46
C GLU A 259 -9.15 -19.61 -20.11
N ASP A 260 -8.20 -20.16 -19.34
CA ASP A 260 -8.36 -21.50 -18.79
C ASP A 260 -9.61 -21.57 -17.89
N SER A 261 -10.38 -22.65 -18.01
CA SER A 261 -11.65 -22.81 -17.27
C SER A 261 -11.47 -23.13 -15.79
N GLY A 262 -10.29 -23.61 -15.39
CA GLY A 262 -9.93 -23.88 -14.00
C GLY A 262 -9.06 -22.79 -13.38
N ASP A 263 -8.92 -21.64 -14.05
CA ASP A 263 -7.98 -20.57 -13.69
C ASP A 263 -6.53 -21.09 -13.55
N ILE A 264 -6.12 -22.03 -14.41
CA ILE A 264 -4.74 -22.53 -14.49
C ILE A 264 -3.88 -21.61 -15.38
N TRP A 265 -2.70 -21.26 -14.90
CA TRP A 265 -1.84 -20.22 -15.51
C TRP A 265 -0.61 -20.77 -16.25
N THR A 266 -0.52 -22.09 -16.42
CA THR A 266 0.65 -22.74 -17.03
C THR A 266 0.67 -22.68 -18.56
N ASP A 267 -0.47 -22.43 -19.23
CA ASP A 267 -0.52 -22.23 -20.67
C ASP A 267 -0.48 -20.74 -21.02
N PRO A 268 0.67 -20.19 -21.46
CA PRO A 268 0.79 -18.79 -21.79
C PRO A 268 -0.07 -18.36 -22.98
N THR A 269 -0.55 -19.30 -23.81
CA THR A 269 -1.44 -18.98 -24.94
C THR A 269 -2.87 -18.67 -24.49
N LEU A 270 -3.22 -18.96 -23.24
CA LEU A 270 -4.52 -18.63 -22.64
C LEU A 270 -4.48 -17.34 -21.81
N ILE A 271 -3.30 -16.80 -21.54
CA ILE A 271 -3.15 -15.54 -20.81
C ILE A 271 -3.63 -14.37 -21.69
N ARG A 272 -4.41 -13.48 -21.10
CA ARG A 272 -4.98 -12.30 -21.72
C ARG A 272 -4.72 -11.07 -20.85
N THR A 273 -4.75 -9.91 -21.49
CA THR A 273 -4.59 -8.62 -20.82
C THR A 273 -5.58 -7.62 -21.40
N ALA A 274 -6.06 -6.70 -20.56
CA ALA A 274 -6.79 -5.52 -20.97
C ALA A 274 -6.24 -4.30 -20.22
N THR A 275 -6.30 -3.16 -20.89
CA THR A 275 -5.95 -1.88 -20.27
C THR A 275 -7.15 -1.37 -19.49
N ILE A 276 -6.94 -1.04 -18.22
CA ILE A 276 -7.89 -0.30 -17.39
C ILE A 276 -7.74 1.20 -17.69
N ASP A 277 -6.50 1.70 -17.71
CA ASP A 277 -6.16 3.08 -18.08
C ASP A 277 -4.71 3.16 -18.61
N ASP A 278 -4.47 4.05 -19.57
CA ASP A 278 -3.18 4.29 -20.25
C ASP A 278 -2.84 5.77 -20.39
N ASP A 279 -3.39 6.63 -19.53
CA ASP A 279 -3.14 8.07 -19.50
C ASP A 279 -1.69 8.50 -19.16
N SER A 280 -0.76 7.54 -19.16
CA SER A 280 0.68 7.74 -19.00
C SER A 280 1.11 8.25 -17.61
N GLU A 281 0.28 8.01 -16.60
CA GLU A 281 0.55 8.28 -15.19
C GLU A 281 1.28 7.13 -14.50
N ARG A 282 1.88 7.37 -13.33
CA ARG A 282 2.62 6.33 -12.59
C ARG A 282 1.73 5.68 -11.55
N TYR A 283 1.23 4.48 -11.84
CA TYR A 283 0.35 3.75 -10.94
C TYR A 283 1.17 3.13 -9.81
N PHE A 284 0.88 3.52 -8.57
CA PHE A 284 1.71 3.22 -7.39
C PHE A 284 1.04 2.24 -6.42
N ASP A 285 -0.27 2.34 -6.23
CA ASP A 285 -1.02 1.51 -5.30
C ASP A 285 -2.43 1.24 -5.82
N VAL A 286 -2.98 0.08 -5.45
CA VAL A 286 -4.33 -0.34 -5.81
C VAL A 286 -4.95 -1.16 -4.67
N GLN A 287 -6.21 -0.87 -4.35
CA GLN A 287 -7.03 -1.63 -3.41
C GLN A 287 -8.40 -1.91 -4.01
N LEU A 288 -8.94 -3.09 -3.74
CA LEU A 288 -10.30 -3.48 -4.08
C LEU A 288 -11.20 -3.20 -2.86
N THR A 289 -12.13 -2.26 -3.00
CA THR A 289 -13.02 -1.85 -1.91
C THR A 289 -14.18 -1.01 -2.44
N ASP A 290 -15.34 -1.12 -1.84
CA ASP A 290 -16.47 -0.20 -2.01
C ASP A 290 -16.11 1.23 -1.52
N VAL A 291 -15.75 2.12 -2.44
CA VAL A 291 -15.31 3.50 -2.13
C VAL A 291 -16.50 4.45 -2.07
N ASN A 292 -17.55 4.20 -2.85
CA ASN A 292 -18.73 5.06 -2.85
C ASN A 292 -19.85 4.61 -1.89
N GLY A 293 -19.72 3.49 -1.19
CA GLY A 293 -20.73 3.02 -0.25
C GLY A 293 -21.99 2.48 -0.94
N ASP A 294 -21.93 2.14 -2.24
CA ASP A 294 -23.07 1.59 -2.98
C ASP A 294 -23.24 0.06 -2.79
N GLY A 295 -22.28 -0.56 -2.09
CA GLY A 295 -22.24 -1.98 -1.79
C GLY A 295 -21.58 -2.85 -2.86
N LYS A 296 -20.95 -2.25 -3.87
CA LYS A 296 -20.10 -2.92 -4.86
C LYS A 296 -18.66 -2.49 -4.68
N ASP A 297 -17.72 -3.40 -4.91
CA ASP A 297 -16.32 -3.05 -4.86
C ASP A 297 -15.91 -2.17 -6.06
N ASP A 298 -15.11 -1.16 -5.78
CA ASP A 298 -14.40 -0.32 -6.73
C ASP A 298 -12.89 -0.58 -6.63
N LEU A 299 -12.11 0.03 -7.52
CA LEU A 299 -10.65 0.10 -7.39
C LEU A 299 -10.22 1.47 -6.88
N LEU A 300 -9.74 1.55 -5.64
CA LEU A 300 -9.02 2.72 -5.14
C LEU A 300 -7.59 2.68 -5.65
N VAL A 301 -7.18 3.69 -6.42
CA VAL A 301 -5.90 3.73 -7.11
C VAL A 301 -5.14 5.00 -6.77
N VAL A 302 -3.86 4.86 -6.43
CA VAL A 302 -2.95 6.00 -6.27
C VAL A 302 -2.06 6.14 -7.50
N THR A 303 -2.05 7.32 -8.10
CA THR A 303 -1.09 7.70 -9.15
C THR A 303 -0.08 8.69 -8.59
N SER A 304 1.18 8.28 -8.57
CA SER A 304 2.27 9.06 -8.00
C SER A 304 2.95 9.93 -9.07
N SER A 305 3.25 11.17 -8.73
CA SER A 305 3.88 12.12 -9.65
C SER A 305 4.71 13.14 -8.87
N GLU A 306 5.66 13.79 -9.53
CA GLU A 306 6.42 14.89 -8.92
C GLU A 306 5.60 16.18 -8.74
N THR A 307 4.63 16.45 -9.62
CA THR A 307 3.96 17.77 -9.71
C THR A 307 2.47 17.76 -9.46
N ASN A 308 1.77 16.67 -9.81
CA ASN A 308 0.34 16.53 -9.58
C ASN A 308 -0.06 15.05 -9.43
N GLY A 309 0.37 14.42 -8.34
CA GLY A 309 -0.17 13.10 -7.99
C GLY A 309 -1.67 13.15 -7.73
N THR A 310 -2.34 12.00 -7.84
CA THR A 310 -3.79 11.89 -7.66
C THR A 310 -4.20 10.60 -6.96
N VAL A 311 -5.37 10.63 -6.34
CA VAL A 311 -6.11 9.46 -5.87
C VAL A 311 -7.37 9.34 -6.72
N ARG A 312 -7.59 8.15 -7.25
CA ARG A 312 -8.62 7.85 -8.24
C ARG A 312 -9.43 6.64 -7.83
N VAL A 313 -10.64 6.57 -8.33
CA VAL A 313 -11.49 5.40 -8.21
C VAL A 313 -11.86 4.92 -9.60
N TYR A 314 -11.82 3.60 -9.82
CA TYR A 314 -12.35 2.98 -11.03
C TYR A 314 -13.50 2.06 -10.65
N GLU A 315 -14.66 2.30 -11.23
CA GLU A 315 -15.80 1.40 -11.11
C GLU A 315 -15.55 0.13 -11.92
N ILE A 316 -15.85 -1.03 -11.33
CA ILE A 316 -15.67 -2.33 -11.98
C ILE A 316 -16.86 -2.57 -12.92
N PRO A 317 -16.64 -2.73 -14.23
CA PRO A 317 -17.74 -3.03 -15.15
C PRO A 317 -18.28 -4.45 -14.95
N GLU A 318 -19.49 -4.71 -15.42
CA GLU A 318 -20.14 -6.04 -15.33
C GLU A 318 -19.30 -7.17 -15.96
N ASP A 319 -18.56 -6.86 -17.03
CA ASP A 319 -17.54 -7.74 -17.58
C ASP A 319 -16.21 -6.98 -17.70
N PHE A 320 -15.28 -7.28 -16.80
CA PHE A 320 -13.98 -6.61 -16.73
C PHE A 320 -13.11 -6.76 -17.99
N ARG A 321 -13.41 -7.75 -18.84
CA ARG A 321 -12.61 -8.06 -20.03
C ARG A 321 -12.93 -7.14 -21.20
N THR A 322 -14.16 -6.62 -21.25
CA THR A 322 -14.67 -5.84 -22.39
C THR A 322 -15.33 -4.53 -22.00
N GLY A 323 -15.70 -4.38 -20.73
CA GLY A 323 -16.38 -3.21 -20.21
C GLY A 323 -15.46 -2.00 -20.10
N THR A 324 -16.08 -0.83 -19.96
CA THR A 324 -15.36 0.43 -19.68
C THR A 324 -15.27 0.62 -18.18
N TRP A 325 -14.05 0.89 -17.70
CA TRP A 325 -13.79 1.23 -16.31
C TRP A 325 -14.04 2.72 -16.12
N GLU A 326 -15.17 3.08 -15.51
CA GLU A 326 -15.49 4.48 -15.24
C GLU A 326 -14.56 5.03 -14.16
N ARG A 327 -13.94 6.19 -14.42
CA ARG A 327 -12.88 6.76 -13.58
C ARG A 327 -13.31 8.05 -12.93
N HIS A 328 -13.07 8.15 -11.63
CA HIS A 328 -13.29 9.34 -10.81
C HIS A 328 -11.98 9.80 -10.17
N VAL A 329 -11.69 11.10 -10.20
CA VAL A 329 -10.55 11.67 -9.46
C VAL A 329 -11.08 12.26 -8.16
N ILE A 330 -10.78 11.62 -7.03
CA ILE A 330 -11.30 12.02 -5.73
C ILE A 330 -10.36 12.97 -4.98
N ALA A 331 -9.06 12.96 -5.30
CA ALA A 331 -8.10 13.93 -4.79
C ALA A 331 -6.95 14.16 -5.79
N SER A 332 -6.41 15.38 -5.80
CA SER A 332 -5.31 15.79 -6.67
C SER A 332 -4.43 16.86 -6.02
N GLY A 333 -3.41 17.34 -6.74
CA GLY A 333 -2.53 18.42 -6.28
C GLY A 333 -1.56 17.97 -5.20
N PHE A 334 -1.13 16.71 -5.22
CA PHE A 334 0.02 16.24 -4.44
C PHE A 334 1.29 16.55 -5.21
N SER A 335 2.30 17.12 -4.54
CA SER A 335 3.51 17.58 -5.23
C SER A 335 4.73 17.48 -4.33
N VAL A 336 5.85 17.08 -4.92
CA VAL A 336 7.12 16.99 -4.20
C VAL A 336 7.65 18.41 -3.91
N PRO A 337 7.94 18.77 -2.66
CA PRO A 337 8.49 20.08 -2.32
C PRO A 337 9.94 20.22 -2.80
N GLY A 338 10.28 21.41 -3.30
CA GLY A 338 11.65 21.78 -3.68
C GLY A 338 12.09 21.26 -5.05
N ASN A 339 13.38 20.93 -5.19
CA ASN A 339 13.93 20.49 -6.47
C ASN A 339 13.49 19.06 -6.80
N MET A 340 12.88 18.91 -7.97
CA MET A 340 12.53 17.61 -8.55
C MET A 340 13.79 16.85 -8.93
N THR A 341 13.93 15.64 -8.40
CA THR A 341 15.00 14.71 -8.75
C THR A 341 14.37 13.39 -9.19
N MET A 342 15.03 12.71 -10.13
CA MET A 342 14.58 11.40 -10.62
C MET A 342 14.38 10.43 -9.46
N GLY A 343 13.25 9.70 -9.47
CA GLY A 343 12.92 8.69 -8.47
C GLY A 343 12.01 9.15 -7.34
N LYS A 344 11.73 10.46 -7.22
CA LYS A 344 10.74 10.97 -6.28
C LYS A 344 9.31 10.86 -6.82
N GLY A 345 8.33 10.74 -5.92
CA GLY A 345 6.92 10.68 -6.27
C GLY A 345 6.00 10.92 -5.06
N THR A 346 4.80 11.41 -5.33
CA THR A 346 3.73 11.56 -4.35
C THR A 346 2.36 11.48 -5.02
N PRO A 347 1.29 10.98 -4.37
CA PRO A 347 1.30 10.33 -3.06
C PRO A 347 1.84 8.90 -3.10
N GLY A 348 1.98 8.32 -1.90
CA GLY A 348 2.40 6.95 -1.64
C GLY A 348 1.20 5.98 -1.51
N SER A 349 1.24 5.05 -0.56
CA SER A 349 0.14 4.09 -0.36
C SER A 349 -1.08 4.71 0.34
N ALA A 350 -2.25 4.14 0.08
CA ALA A 350 -3.49 4.48 0.77
C ALA A 350 -3.90 3.36 1.75
N VAL A 351 -4.76 3.64 2.71
CA VAL A 351 -5.45 2.65 3.54
C VAL A 351 -6.86 3.15 3.83
N ILE A 352 -7.85 2.27 3.70
CA ILE A 352 -9.24 2.56 4.05
C ILE A 352 -9.43 2.50 5.57
N LEU A 353 -10.04 3.53 6.14
CA LEU A 353 -10.50 3.57 7.53
C LEU A 353 -12.02 3.30 7.56
N ARG A 354 -12.45 2.08 7.21
CA ARG A 354 -13.89 1.73 7.13
C ARG A 354 -14.39 1.09 8.43
N ARG A 355 -15.60 1.46 8.83
CA ARG A 355 -16.31 0.89 9.99
C ARG A 355 -17.77 0.52 9.75
N ASP A 356 -18.38 1.03 8.68
CA ASP A 356 -19.78 0.81 8.35
C ASP A 356 -20.00 0.71 6.84
N SER A 357 -21.26 0.77 6.41
CA SER A 357 -21.66 0.74 4.99
C SER A 357 -21.64 2.11 4.32
N LYS A 358 -20.91 3.09 4.87
CA LYS A 358 -20.79 4.43 4.28
C LYS A 358 -19.50 4.55 3.46
N LYS A 359 -19.38 5.68 2.76
CA LYS A 359 -18.13 6.08 2.12
C LYS A 359 -16.99 6.07 3.14
N PRO A 360 -15.88 5.37 2.88
CA PRO A 360 -14.78 5.31 3.81
C PRO A 360 -13.99 6.61 3.81
N THR A 361 -13.44 6.96 4.98
CA THR A 361 -12.29 7.88 5.04
C THR A 361 -11.04 7.13 4.61
N ILE A 362 -10.17 7.79 3.87
CA ILE A 362 -8.93 7.21 3.34
C ILE A 362 -7.75 7.87 4.04
N LEU A 363 -6.92 7.07 4.71
CA LEU A 363 -5.61 7.49 5.17
C LEU A 363 -4.63 7.37 4.01
N LEU A 364 -3.85 8.42 3.74
CA LEU A 364 -2.96 8.48 2.59
C LEU A 364 -1.57 8.89 3.01
N SER A 365 -0.57 8.11 2.61
CA SER A 365 0.82 8.51 2.67
C SER A 365 1.13 9.53 1.57
N GLY A 366 1.77 10.63 1.92
CA GLY A 366 2.26 11.62 0.96
C GLY A 366 3.64 11.31 0.40
N ASP A 367 4.31 10.24 0.84
CA ASP A 367 5.65 9.85 0.38
C ASP A 367 6.63 11.03 0.40
N ASP A 368 7.17 11.45 -0.76
CA ASP A 368 8.11 12.56 -0.88
C ASP A 368 7.51 13.96 -0.59
N ASP A 369 6.17 14.11 -0.52
CA ASP A 369 5.49 15.35 -0.09
C ASP A 369 5.70 15.60 1.42
N ARG A 370 6.13 14.58 2.17
CA ARG A 370 6.40 14.68 3.62
C ARG A 370 5.16 14.90 4.47
N HIS A 371 3.99 14.53 3.96
CA HIS A 371 2.72 14.65 4.66
C HIS A 371 2.03 13.29 4.77
N ALA A 372 1.18 13.13 5.77
CA ALA A 372 0.09 12.17 5.72
C ALA A 372 -1.23 12.94 5.61
N TYR A 373 -2.21 12.38 4.91
CA TYR A 373 -3.51 13.02 4.70
C TYR A 373 -4.66 12.10 5.10
N LEU A 374 -5.78 12.72 5.46
CA LEU A 374 -7.09 12.10 5.45
C LEU A 374 -7.85 12.62 4.23
N LEU A 375 -8.40 11.73 3.41
CA LEU A 375 -9.43 12.06 2.44
C LEU A 375 -10.77 11.68 3.08
N VAL A 376 -11.57 12.69 3.41
CA VAL A 376 -12.86 12.51 4.09
C VAL A 376 -13.97 12.75 3.07
N PRO A 377 -14.94 11.84 2.89
CA PRO A 377 -16.01 12.06 1.94
C PRO A 377 -16.83 13.30 2.34
N SER A 378 -17.13 14.16 1.37
CA SER A 378 -17.89 15.40 1.65
C SER A 378 -19.39 15.13 1.89
N THR A 379 -19.87 13.94 1.50
CA THR A 379 -21.25 13.45 1.66
C THR A 379 -21.28 11.92 1.62
N ASP A 380 -22.33 11.31 2.18
CA ASP A 380 -22.59 9.86 2.11
C ASP A 380 -23.35 9.45 0.81
N ASP A 381 -23.66 10.39 -0.09
CA ASP A 381 -24.33 10.09 -1.37
C ASP A 381 -23.41 9.28 -2.29
N PRO A 382 -23.73 8.02 -2.66
CA PRO A 382 -22.88 7.17 -3.48
C PRO A 382 -22.53 7.79 -4.83
N THR A 383 -23.39 8.65 -5.38
CA THR A 383 -23.16 9.29 -6.68
C THR A 383 -22.22 10.51 -6.63
N ASP A 384 -21.90 11.02 -5.44
CA ASP A 384 -21.02 12.18 -5.26
C ASP A 384 -19.60 11.77 -4.86
N TRP A 385 -18.67 11.83 -5.80
CA TRP A 385 -17.27 11.43 -5.62
C TRP A 385 -16.39 12.49 -4.92
N SER A 386 -16.97 13.52 -4.30
CA SER A 386 -16.19 14.57 -3.64
C SER A 386 -15.61 14.13 -2.29
N TYR A 387 -14.32 14.43 -2.12
CA TYR A 387 -13.56 14.20 -0.88
C TYR A 387 -12.82 15.47 -0.46
N ASP A 388 -12.86 15.77 0.83
CA ASP A 388 -12.05 16.79 1.47
C ASP A 388 -10.66 16.23 1.80
N LYS A 389 -9.61 16.82 1.22
CA LYS A 389 -8.22 16.53 1.58
C LYS A 389 -7.80 17.31 2.82
N ARG A 390 -7.45 16.61 3.91
CA ARG A 390 -7.05 17.20 5.20
C ARG A 390 -5.64 16.72 5.58
N PRO A 391 -4.68 17.61 5.88
CA PRO A 391 -3.39 17.19 6.40
C PRO A 391 -3.55 16.59 7.80
N LEU A 392 -2.87 15.47 8.06
CA LEU A 392 -2.84 14.77 9.35
C LEU A 392 -1.49 14.96 10.05
N LEU A 393 -0.41 14.72 9.33
CA LEU A 393 0.96 14.79 9.82
C LEU A 393 1.83 15.52 8.80
N THR A 394 2.78 16.32 9.26
CA THR A 394 3.90 16.83 8.46
C THR A 394 5.19 16.31 9.05
N SER A 395 6.02 15.69 8.21
CA SER A 395 7.34 15.17 8.58
C SER A 395 8.48 16.02 8.01
N THR A 396 9.67 15.88 8.59
CA THR A 396 10.90 16.47 8.05
C THR A 396 11.41 15.74 6.79
N GLY A 397 10.96 14.50 6.55
CA GLY A 397 11.34 13.66 5.42
C GLY A 397 10.17 12.86 4.84
N ILE A 398 10.47 11.75 4.17
CA ILE A 398 9.46 10.89 3.54
C ILE A 398 8.47 10.36 4.59
N VAL A 399 7.18 10.36 4.26
CA VAL A 399 6.18 9.59 5.00
C VAL A 399 6.04 8.24 4.31
N GLY A 400 6.37 7.16 5.01
CA GLY A 400 6.48 5.83 4.41
C GLY A 400 5.15 5.16 4.05
N GLY A 401 5.20 3.88 3.70
CA GLY A 401 4.03 3.03 3.55
C GLY A 401 3.32 2.86 4.90
N ILE A 402 2.03 3.19 4.92
CA ILE A 402 1.18 3.21 6.12
C ILE A 402 0.37 1.92 6.27
N SER A 403 -0.01 1.60 7.51
CA SER A 403 -0.94 0.51 7.82
C SER A 403 -1.91 0.94 8.91
N ALA A 404 -3.13 0.40 8.88
CA ALA A 404 -4.16 0.67 9.89
C ALA A 404 -5.12 -0.51 10.06
N ALA A 405 -5.56 -0.76 11.30
CA ALA A 405 -6.60 -1.73 11.65
C ALA A 405 -7.12 -1.48 13.08
N ASP A 406 -8.23 -2.10 13.45
CA ASP A 406 -8.67 -2.21 14.85
C ASP A 406 -7.82 -3.28 15.54
N ILE A 407 -6.75 -2.85 16.22
CA ILE A 407 -5.71 -3.77 16.71
C ILE A 407 -5.95 -4.28 18.13
N ASP A 408 -6.79 -3.61 18.91
CA ASP A 408 -7.12 -4.00 20.28
C ASP A 408 -8.59 -4.47 20.43
N GLY A 409 -9.39 -4.36 19.36
CA GLY A 409 -10.77 -4.83 19.31
C GLY A 409 -11.76 -3.88 19.98
N ASP A 410 -11.39 -2.62 20.24
CA ASP A 410 -12.25 -1.62 20.87
C ASP A 410 -13.19 -0.92 19.86
N GLY A 411 -13.12 -1.29 18.58
CA GLY A 411 -13.87 -0.71 17.48
C GLY A 411 -13.27 0.57 16.92
N ASN A 412 -12.17 1.06 17.50
CA ASN A 412 -11.36 2.11 16.95
C ASN A 412 -10.34 1.55 15.97
N ILE A 413 -9.78 2.42 15.11
CA ILE A 413 -8.78 2.04 14.13
C ILE A 413 -7.51 2.73 14.56
N GLU A 414 -6.44 1.97 14.68
CA GLU A 414 -5.12 2.49 14.91
C GLU A 414 -4.28 2.42 13.64
N ALA A 415 -3.49 3.46 13.40
CA ALA A 415 -2.57 3.50 12.27
C ALA A 415 -1.13 3.74 12.72
N PHE A 416 -0.21 3.15 11.97
CA PHE A 416 1.23 3.27 12.15
C PHE A 416 1.82 3.98 10.94
N ILE A 417 2.32 5.21 11.16
CA ILE A 417 2.80 6.09 10.09
C ILE A 417 4.33 6.25 10.21
N PRO A 418 5.12 5.62 9.33
CA PRO A 418 6.56 5.81 9.30
C PRO A 418 6.93 7.25 8.92
N ALA A 419 7.73 7.92 9.77
CA ALA A 419 8.31 9.23 9.48
C ALA A 419 9.82 9.06 9.25
N TYR A 420 10.20 8.82 7.99
CA TYR A 420 11.56 8.46 7.59
C TYR A 420 12.61 9.46 8.09
N GLY A 421 12.32 10.77 7.97
CA GLY A 421 13.26 11.84 8.32
C GLY A 421 13.41 12.09 9.82
N GLU A 422 12.63 11.41 10.66
CA GLU A 422 12.59 11.63 12.11
C GLU A 422 12.91 10.38 12.92
N ASP A 423 13.27 9.28 12.25
CA ASP A 423 13.65 8.02 12.89
C ASP A 423 12.59 7.49 13.88
N LYS A 424 11.31 7.60 13.52
CA LYS A 424 10.19 7.12 14.34
C LYS A 424 8.98 6.72 13.52
N VAL A 425 8.12 5.94 14.17
CA VAL A 425 6.78 5.60 13.70
C VAL A 425 5.76 6.28 14.60
N HIS A 426 4.90 7.11 14.02
CA HIS A 426 3.79 7.74 14.73
C HIS A 426 2.61 6.77 14.84
N VAL A 427 1.88 6.86 15.94
CA VAL A 427 0.72 6.02 16.23
C VAL A 427 -0.50 6.90 16.44
N PHE A 428 -1.51 6.69 15.62
CA PHE A 428 -2.77 7.43 15.66
C PHE A 428 -3.91 6.49 15.99
N ARG A 429 -4.88 6.97 16.76
CA ARG A 429 -6.20 6.37 16.91
C ARG A 429 -7.23 7.24 16.21
N PHE A 430 -8.04 6.63 15.38
CA PHE A 430 -9.20 7.24 14.75
C PHE A 430 -10.45 6.84 15.53
N THR A 431 -11.45 7.69 15.60
CA THR A 431 -12.72 7.43 16.29
C THR A 431 -13.87 8.03 15.49
N ASP A 432 -15.04 7.39 15.51
CA ASP A 432 -16.24 8.00 14.95
C ASP A 432 -16.71 9.13 15.87
N ALA A 433 -16.91 10.34 15.33
CA ALA A 433 -17.38 11.51 16.09
C ALA A 433 -18.73 11.31 16.80
N ALA A 434 -19.44 10.20 16.56
CA ALA A 434 -20.68 9.85 17.25
C ALA A 434 -20.49 9.52 18.74
N ASN A 435 -19.27 9.19 19.18
CA ASN A 435 -18.95 8.98 20.60
C ASN A 435 -18.42 10.26 21.24
N GLY A 436 -19.28 11.28 21.29
CA GLY A 436 -18.97 12.58 21.86
C GLY A 436 -18.51 12.49 23.32
N SER A 437 -17.22 12.76 23.54
CA SER A 437 -16.77 13.51 24.71
C SER A 437 -15.89 14.65 24.20
N ASP A 438 -16.28 15.88 24.51
CA ASP A 438 -15.58 17.13 24.21
C ASP A 438 -14.05 17.01 24.46
N VAL A 439 -13.28 16.72 23.41
CA VAL A 439 -11.83 16.93 23.44
C VAL A 439 -11.53 18.27 22.80
N ARG A 440 -11.16 19.23 23.66
CA ARG A 440 -10.69 20.55 23.26
C ARG A 440 -9.50 20.40 22.33
N MET A 441 -9.62 20.99 21.14
CA MET A 441 -8.51 21.34 20.26
C MET A 441 -7.36 21.95 21.08
N VAL A 442 -6.26 21.22 21.24
CA VAL A 442 -5.01 21.80 21.74
C VAL A 442 -4.42 22.59 20.57
N ASN A 443 -4.53 23.91 20.65
CA ASN A 443 -3.76 24.80 19.78
C ASN A 443 -2.27 24.47 19.95
N SER A 444 -1.69 23.76 18.99
CA SER A 444 -0.25 23.62 18.87
C SER A 444 0.32 25.00 18.53
N GLY A 445 0.98 25.59 19.52
CA GLY A 445 1.59 26.91 19.44
C GLY A 445 2.60 27.03 18.30
N THR A 446 2.70 28.27 17.83
CA THR A 446 3.69 28.82 16.92
C THR A 446 5.08 28.21 17.12
N VAL A 447 5.54 27.37 16.18
CA VAL A 447 6.95 26.93 16.13
C VAL A 447 7.74 28.00 15.38
N GLY A 448 8.72 28.56 16.08
CA GLY A 448 9.62 29.57 15.57
C GLY A 448 10.47 29.06 14.40
N LEU A 449 10.64 29.93 13.40
CA LEU A 449 11.60 29.78 12.32
C LEU A 449 13.00 29.55 12.88
N LEU A 450 13.50 28.32 12.80
CA LEU A 450 14.91 28.03 12.75
C LEU A 450 15.21 27.38 11.41
N SER A 451 16.05 28.06 10.64
CA SER A 451 16.54 27.65 9.32
C SER A 451 17.19 26.27 9.36
N PRO A 452 16.84 25.32 8.49
CA PRO A 452 17.65 24.13 8.30
C PRO A 452 18.87 24.46 7.44
N VAL A 453 20.04 24.09 7.95
CA VAL A 453 21.25 23.90 7.13
C VAL A 453 20.99 22.67 6.26
N SER A 454 20.86 22.89 4.95
CA SER A 454 20.69 21.83 3.95
C SER A 454 21.92 20.92 3.93
N VAL A 455 21.76 19.65 4.32
CA VAL A 455 22.66 18.59 3.89
C VAL A 455 22.12 18.07 2.55
N ILE A 456 22.68 18.62 1.48
CA ILE A 456 22.48 18.16 0.11
C ILE A 456 23.36 16.93 -0.07
N VAL A 457 22.76 15.77 -0.26
CA VAL A 457 23.44 14.62 -0.87
C VAL A 457 22.77 14.37 -2.21
N ALA A 458 23.30 15.07 -3.22
CA ALA A 458 23.04 14.76 -4.63
C ALA A 458 23.97 13.59 -5.02
N TRP A 459 23.40 12.41 -5.29
CA TRP A 459 24.12 11.34 -5.99
C TRP A 459 23.36 11.01 -7.28
N LEU A 460 23.67 11.80 -8.31
CA LEU A 460 23.52 11.41 -9.71
C LEU A 460 24.32 12.34 -10.63
N VAL A 461 25.57 12.66 -10.28
CA VAL A 461 26.57 13.21 -11.22
C VAL A 461 27.96 12.79 -10.74
N HIS A 462 28.46 11.64 -11.21
CA HIS A 462 29.85 11.42 -11.62
C HIS A 462 30.03 9.94 -12.01
N TYR A 463 29.62 9.60 -13.23
CA TYR A 463 30.31 8.57 -14.00
C TYR A 463 30.46 9.16 -15.41
N GLY A 464 31.71 9.37 -15.81
CA GLY A 464 32.09 9.87 -17.13
C GLY A 464 32.03 8.79 -18.19
#